data_AF-K1GH85-F1
#
_entry.id   AF-K1GH85-F1
#
_cell.length_a   1.000
_cell.length_b   1.000
_cell.length_c   1.000
_cell.angle_alpha   90.00
_cell.angle_beta   90.00
_cell.angle_gamma   90.00
#
_symmetry.space_group_name_H-M   'P 1'
#
loop_
_entity.id
_entity.type
_entity.pdbx_description
1 polymer ?
#
loop_
_entity_poly.entity_id
_entity_poly.type
_entity_poly.pdbx_seq_one_letter_code
_entity_poly.pdbx_strand_id
1 'polypeptide(L)'
;MEKKEYIGMYKSYKFVIIYNGKHYCGYIECKNKNIPYYNIICHGGITYTGYKFETEGDDTFYIGFDTAHLNSYPYNNLKFCIEECQNIVQQLIVLEKPIN
;
A
#
# COMPACT_ATOMS: atom_id res chain seq x y z
N MET A 1 -14.15 -8.45 -16.59
CA MET A 1 -13.40 -9.14 -15.53
C MET A 1 -13.62 -8.38 -14.24
N GLU A 2 -14.15 -9.06 -13.23
CA GLU A 2 -14.49 -8.45 -11.93
C GLU A 2 -13.20 -8.05 -11.20
N LYS A 3 -13.13 -6.81 -10.71
CA LYS A 3 -12.04 -6.38 -9.83
C LYS A 3 -12.15 -7.18 -8.54
N LYS A 4 -11.08 -7.88 -8.17
CA LYS A 4 -11.01 -8.55 -6.87
C LYS A 4 -10.31 -7.63 -5.89
N GLU A 5 -11.02 -7.31 -4.81
CA GLU A 5 -10.51 -6.51 -3.71
C GLU A 5 -10.32 -7.39 -2.48
N TYR A 6 -9.19 -7.19 -1.80
CA TYR A 6 -8.95 -7.72 -0.47
C TYR A 6 -8.67 -6.55 0.47
N ILE A 7 -9.41 -6.49 1.58
CA ILE A 7 -9.19 -5.50 2.64
C ILE A 7 -8.55 -6.23 3.82
N GLY A 8 -7.44 -5.70 4.30
CA GLY A 8 -6.72 -6.21 5.45
C GLY A 8 -6.44 -5.12 6.48
N MET A 9 -6.06 -5.56 7.69
CA MET A 9 -5.60 -4.69 8.76
C MET A 9 -4.34 -5.25 9.39
N TYR A 10 -3.39 -4.37 9.72
CA TYR A 10 -2.19 -4.72 10.47
C TYR A 10 -1.78 -3.56 11.38
N LYS A 11 -1.63 -3.82 12.68
CA LYS A 11 -1.26 -2.81 13.71
C LYS A 11 -2.06 -1.50 13.60
N SER A 12 -3.37 -1.63 13.36
CA SER A 12 -4.33 -0.52 13.17
C SER A 12 -4.18 0.30 11.88
N TYR A 13 -3.39 -0.17 10.91
CA TYR A 13 -3.38 0.36 9.55
C TYR A 13 -4.23 -0.56 8.68
N LYS A 14 -5.22 0.02 7.99
CA LYS A 14 -5.96 -0.68 6.95
C LYS A 14 -5.17 -0.60 5.65
N PHE A 15 -5.21 -1.70 4.91
CA PHE A 15 -4.66 -1.75 3.56
C PHE A 15 -5.65 -2.46 2.63
N VAL A 16 -5.58 -2.09 1.35
CA VAL A 16 -6.43 -2.61 0.30
C VAL A 16 -5.53 -3.18 -0.79
N ILE A 17 -5.82 -4.39 -1.25
CA ILE A 17 -5.14 -5.02 -2.37
C ILE A 17 -6.14 -5.20 -3.50
N ILE A 18 -5.79 -4.71 -4.68
CA ILE A 18 -6.65 -4.76 -5.87
C ILE A 18 -5.95 -5.55 -6.96
N TYR A 19 -6.64 -6.56 -7.48
CA TYR A 19 -6.27 -7.19 -8.75
C TYR A 19 -7.03 -6.53 -9.90
N ASN A 20 -6.30 -5.86 -10.80
CA ASN A 20 -6.88 -5.18 -11.95
C ASN A 20 -7.07 -6.07 -13.20
N GLY A 21 -6.79 -7.37 -13.06
CA GLY A 21 -6.84 -8.33 -14.16
C GLY A 21 -5.50 -8.65 -14.81
N LYS A 22 -4.44 -7.92 -14.46
CA LYS A 22 -3.07 -8.18 -14.91
C LYS A 22 -2.10 -8.29 -13.74
N HIS A 23 -2.22 -7.40 -12.77
CA HIS A 23 -1.34 -7.37 -11.62
C HIS A 23 -2.06 -6.93 -10.34
N TYR A 24 -1.46 -7.26 -9.21
CA TYR A 24 -1.87 -6.78 -7.91
C TYR A 24 -1.23 -5.42 -7.61
N CYS A 25 -2.02 -4.55 -6.98
CA CYS A 25 -1.55 -3.31 -6.35
C CYS A 25 -1.95 -3.31 -4.88
N GLY A 26 -1.07 -2.84 -4.01
CA GLY A 26 -1.36 -2.61 -2.59
C GLY A 26 -1.47 -1.13 -2.30
N TYR A 27 -2.42 -0.76 -1.42
CA TYR A 27 -2.65 0.61 -0.96
C TYR A 27 -2.79 0.59 0.55
N ILE A 28 -2.06 1.45 1.25
CA ILE A 28 -2.00 1.51 2.71
C ILE A 28 -2.50 2.87 3.15
N GLU A 29 -3.48 2.88 4.05
CA GLU A 29 -3.97 4.10 4.69
C GLU A 29 -2.86 4.72 5.53
N CYS A 30 -2.59 6.00 5.29
CA CYS A 30 -1.60 6.77 6.04
C CYS A 30 -2.32 7.76 6.95
N LYS A 31 -1.85 7.87 8.18
CA LYS A 31 -2.40 8.84 9.15
C LYS A 31 -1.87 10.25 8.88
N ASN A 32 -0.72 10.35 8.22
CA ASN A 32 -0.06 11.60 7.90
C ASN A 32 0.29 11.67 6.39
N LYS A 33 -0.26 12.65 5.68
CA LYS A 33 0.02 12.89 4.26
C LYS A 33 1.44 13.38 3.97
N ASN A 34 2.13 13.91 4.97
CA ASN A 34 3.50 14.45 4.85
C ASN A 34 4.57 13.41 5.19
N ILE A 35 4.21 12.12 5.24
CA ILE A 35 5.16 11.04 5.53
C ILE A 35 6.25 10.98 4.44
N PRO A 36 7.54 10.83 4.78
CA PRO A 36 8.61 10.72 3.79
C PRO A 36 8.59 9.35 3.11
N TYR A 37 7.60 9.11 2.25
CA TYR A 37 7.35 7.82 1.59
C TYR A 37 8.51 7.34 0.72
N TYR A 38 9.37 8.24 0.26
CA TYR A 38 10.60 7.92 -0.49
C TYR A 38 11.63 7.14 0.34
N ASN A 39 11.50 7.13 1.66
CA ASN A 39 12.33 6.31 2.56
C ASN A 39 11.77 4.90 2.79
N ILE A 40 10.58 4.59 2.25
CA ILE A 40 9.95 3.28 2.40
C ILE A 40 10.52 2.33 1.35
N ILE A 41 11.03 1.20 1.81
CA ILE A 41 11.57 0.14 0.97
C ILE A 41 10.48 -0.91 0.75
N CYS A 42 10.11 -1.11 -0.52
CA CYS A 42 9.26 -2.20 -0.97
C CYS A 42 9.65 -2.62 -2.40
N HIS A 43 9.18 -3.77 -2.85
CA HIS A 43 9.40 -4.27 -4.21
C HIS A 43 8.84 -3.28 -5.23
N GLY A 44 9.69 -2.77 -6.13
CA GLY A 44 9.32 -1.76 -7.12
C GLY A 44 9.18 -0.34 -6.59
N GLY A 45 9.30 -0.14 -5.27
CA GLY A 45 9.10 1.14 -4.61
C GLY A 45 7.63 1.58 -4.50
N ILE A 46 7.41 2.70 -3.84
CA ILE A 46 6.09 3.34 -3.76
C ILE A 46 5.78 3.96 -5.11
N THR A 47 4.74 3.47 -5.79
CA THR A 47 4.30 3.90 -7.12
C THR A 47 3.01 4.73 -7.10
N TYR A 48 2.41 4.91 -5.92
CA TYR A 48 1.21 5.73 -5.74
C TYR A 48 1.24 6.52 -4.43
N THR A 49 0.78 7.78 -4.50
CA THR A 49 0.44 8.61 -3.33
C THR A 49 -0.78 9.46 -3.66
N GLY A 50 -1.83 9.41 -2.83
CA GLY A 50 -3.02 10.21 -3.04
C GLY A 50 -4.28 9.65 -2.38
N TYR A 51 -5.41 10.22 -2.76
CA TYR A 51 -6.73 9.92 -2.21
C TYR A 51 -7.46 8.96 -3.17
N LYS A 52 -7.15 7.66 -3.08
CA LYS A 52 -7.55 6.70 -4.12
C LYS A 52 -9.02 6.33 -4.09
N PHE A 53 -9.56 6.23 -2.88
CA PHE A 53 -10.87 5.64 -2.61
C PHE A 53 -11.89 6.69 -2.18
N GLU A 54 -11.69 7.94 -2.61
CA GLU A 54 -12.52 9.11 -2.32
C GLU A 54 -14.01 8.75 -2.36
N THR A 55 -14.59 8.56 -1.19
CA THR A 55 -16.01 8.73 -0.96
C THR A 55 -16.23 10.17 -0.49
N GLU A 56 -17.42 10.73 -0.74
CA GLU A 56 -17.73 12.11 -0.30
C GLU A 56 -17.44 12.28 1.20
N GLY A 57 -16.54 13.21 1.54
CA GLY A 57 -16.09 13.47 2.91
C GLY A 57 -14.94 12.59 3.42
N ASP A 58 -14.34 11.73 2.59
CA ASP A 58 -13.17 10.91 2.96
C ASP A 58 -11.85 11.55 2.52
N ASP A 59 -11.12 12.14 3.49
CA ASP A 59 -9.77 12.68 3.31
C ASP A 59 -8.66 11.63 3.59
N THR A 60 -8.96 10.34 3.49
CA THR A 60 -7.98 9.28 3.75
C THR A 60 -6.88 9.27 2.68
N PHE A 61 -5.65 9.54 3.11
CA PHE A 61 -4.48 9.52 2.25
C PHE A 61 -3.91 8.10 2.16
N TYR A 62 -3.53 7.68 0.97
CA TYR A 62 -2.93 6.37 0.72
C TYR A 62 -1.56 6.52 0.06
N ILE A 63 -0.66 5.62 0.43
CA ILE A 63 0.48 5.26 -0.40
C ILE A 63 0.26 3.88 -0.99
N GLY A 64 0.92 3.56 -2.10
CA GLY A 64 0.77 2.24 -2.70
C GLY A 64 1.90 1.83 -3.61
N PHE A 65 1.89 0.55 -3.97
CA PHE A 65 2.82 -0.09 -4.88
C PHE A 65 2.03 -0.95 -5.88
N ASP A 66 2.69 -1.32 -6.97
CA ASP A 66 2.18 -2.29 -7.93
C ASP A 66 3.20 -3.39 -8.21
N THR A 67 2.75 -4.48 -8.80
CA THR A 67 3.59 -5.62 -9.17
C THR A 67 3.83 -5.68 -10.67
N ALA A 68 3.62 -4.58 -11.41
CA ALA A 68 3.75 -4.50 -12.86
C ALA A 68 5.17 -4.11 -13.31
N HIS A 69 6.18 -4.78 -12.76
CA HIS A 69 7.58 -4.54 -13.11
C HIS A 69 8.22 -5.76 -13.78
N LEU A 70 9.34 -5.52 -14.46
CA LEU A 70 10.15 -6.60 -15.03
C LEU A 70 10.57 -7.56 -13.90
N ASN A 71 10.44 -8.86 -14.12
CA ASN A 71 10.71 -9.93 -13.15
C ASN A 71 9.80 -9.93 -11.91
N SER A 72 8.66 -9.23 -11.93
CA SER A 72 7.70 -9.25 -10.82
C SER A 72 6.77 -10.47 -10.78
N TYR A 73 6.88 -11.39 -11.73
CA TYR A 73 5.98 -12.55 -11.82
C TYR A 73 5.86 -13.35 -10.49
N PRO A 74 6.95 -13.61 -9.74
CA PRO A 74 6.85 -14.29 -8.44
C PRO A 74 6.12 -13.48 -7.37
N TYR A 75 6.13 -12.14 -7.47
CA TYR A 75 5.55 -11.20 -6.51
C TYR A 75 4.10 -10.82 -6.85
N ASN A 76 3.66 -11.10 -8.08
CA ASN A 76 2.32 -10.79 -8.57
C ASN A 76 1.26 -11.79 -8.03
N ASN A 77 1.14 -11.89 -6.71
CA ASN A 77 0.17 -12.74 -6.04
C ASN A 77 -0.34 -12.09 -4.73
N LEU A 78 -1.51 -12.52 -4.28
CA LEU A 78 -2.16 -11.96 -3.08
C LEU A 78 -1.33 -12.12 -1.81
N LYS A 79 -0.71 -13.30 -1.61
CA LYS A 79 0.08 -13.57 -0.40
C LYS A 79 1.25 -12.60 -0.28
N PHE A 80 2.02 -12.43 -1.35
CA PHE A 80 3.12 -11.47 -1.39
C PHE A 80 2.61 -10.06 -1.09
N CYS A 81 1.53 -9.62 -1.73
CA CYS A 81 1.02 -8.26 -1.51
C CYS A 81 0.55 -8.01 -0.07
N ILE A 82 0.01 -9.04 0.61
CA ILE A 82 -0.34 -8.95 2.04
C ILE A 82 0.92 -8.76 2.88
N GLU A 83 1.95 -9.58 2.65
CA GLU A 83 3.23 -9.50 3.37
C GLU A 83 3.93 -8.15 3.11
N GLU A 84 3.88 -7.67 1.87
CA GLU A 84 4.48 -6.39 1.49
C GLU A 84 3.76 -5.19 2.12
N CYS A 85 2.42 -5.19 2.16
CA CYS A 85 1.64 -4.21 2.92
C CYS A 85 2.03 -4.21 4.42
N GLN A 86 2.22 -5.39 5.02
CA GLN A 86 2.63 -5.51 6.42
C GLN A 86 4.06 -4.97 6.64
N ASN A 87 4.99 -5.20 5.70
CA ASN A 87 6.35 -4.67 5.73
C ASN A 87 6.37 -3.14 5.61
N ILE A 88 5.55 -2.57 4.72
CA ILE A 88 5.39 -1.12 4.58
C ILE A 88 4.83 -0.52 5.88
N VAL A 89 3.79 -1.12 6.47
CA VAL A 89 3.21 -0.65 7.74
C VAL A 89 4.24 -0.64 8.87
N GLN A 90 5.14 -1.62 8.95
CA GLN A 90 6.20 -1.62 9.96
C GLN A 90 7.12 -0.41 9.82
N GLN A 91 7.47 -0.02 8.59
CA GLN A 91 8.27 1.16 8.30
C GLN A 91 7.50 2.45 8.60
N LEU A 92 6.22 2.52 8.23
CA LEU A 92 5.35 3.66 8.55
C LEU A 92 5.28 3.92 10.06
N ILE A 93 5.13 2.87 10.88
CA ILE A 93 5.12 3.00 12.34
C ILE A 93 6.43 3.61 12.88
N VAL A 94 7.56 3.35 12.23
CA VAL A 94 8.85 3.95 12.61
C VAL A 94 8.91 5.41 12.18
N LEU A 95 8.47 5.72 10.96
CA LEU A 95 8.50 7.08 10.39
C LEU A 95 7.49 8.04 11.04
N GLU A 96 6.35 7.52 11.52
CA GLU A 96 5.31 8.30 12.20
C GLU A 96 5.59 8.51 13.69
N LYS A 97 6.61 7.87 14.27
CA LYS A 97 6.99 8.13 15.65
C LYS A 97 7.51 9.57 15.76
N PRO A 98 7.00 10.37 16.70
CA PRO A 98 7.58 11.67 16.99
C PRO A 98 9.05 11.49 17.37
N ILE A 99 9.91 12.34 16.81
CA ILE A 99 11.30 12.47 17.25
C ILE A 99 11.22 13.11 18.64
N ASN A 100 11.52 12.32 19.68
CA ASN A 100 11.65 12.81 21.04
C ASN A 100 12.90 13.68 21.19
#